data_AF-A0A2E8K2J6-F1
#
_entry.id   AF-A0A2E8K2J6-F1
#
_cell.length_a   1.000
_cell.length_b   1.000
_cell.length_c   1.000
_cell.angle_alpha   90.00
_cell.angle_beta   90.00
_cell.angle_gamma   90.00
#
_symmetry.space_group_name_H-M   'P 1'
#
loop_
_entity.id
_entity.type
_entity.pdbx_description
1 polymer ?
#
loop_
_entity_poly.entity_id
_entity_poly.type
_entity_poly.pdbx_seq_one_letter_code
_entity_poly.pdbx_strand_id
1 'polypeptide(L)'
;MVTMMKSHPNHPRSAHRGVALVLVLVALAIGLLLTATWLDGRRESVPVAERVSDATSARHAAASGLDLAIATLDAEDDWRAAVEAGRLDGSFEFEDATLGFTLSNADDGGSIDSDTLRITIRSRAVVAGIAATCEGFMEFEPEAPIVDLGYGETAIIVDREIRILDRAAVLPWRDEDGSV
;
A
#
# COMPACT_ATOMS: atom_id res chain seq x y z
N MET A 1 -59.47 -68.45 -48.25
CA MET A 1 -59.08 -67.07 -48.60
C MET A 1 -59.21 -66.24 -47.32
N VAL A 2 -58.11 -66.08 -46.58
CA VAL A 2 -58.06 -65.29 -45.34
C VAL A 2 -56.81 -64.42 -45.43
N THR A 3 -57.03 -63.11 -45.59
CA THR A 3 -55.97 -62.11 -45.67
C THR A 3 -55.62 -61.67 -44.25
N MET A 4 -54.44 -62.07 -43.78
CA MET A 4 -53.93 -61.68 -42.46
C MET A 4 -53.32 -60.27 -42.57
N MET A 5 -54.02 -59.29 -41.99
CA MET A 5 -53.60 -57.89 -41.96
C MET A 5 -52.50 -57.70 -40.90
N LYS A 6 -51.29 -57.39 -41.35
CA LYS A 6 -50.12 -57.12 -40.48
C LYS A 6 -50.09 -55.63 -40.11
N SER A 7 -50.54 -55.29 -38.90
CA SER A 7 -50.41 -53.92 -38.38
C SER A 7 -48.94 -53.62 -38.04
N HIS A 8 -48.38 -52.59 -38.66
CA HIS A 8 -47.08 -52.05 -38.28
C HIS A 8 -47.23 -51.15 -37.04
N PRO A 9 -46.46 -51.38 -35.96
CA PRO A 9 -46.43 -50.45 -34.84
C PRO A 9 -45.59 -49.22 -35.22
N ASN A 10 -46.24 -48.06 -35.32
CA ASN A 10 -45.57 -46.77 -35.44
C ASN A 10 -44.70 -46.52 -34.19
N HIS A 11 -43.38 -46.49 -34.36
CA HIS A 11 -42.45 -46.02 -33.33
C HIS A 11 -42.40 -44.48 -33.36
N PRO A 12 -42.78 -43.76 -32.27
CA PRO A 12 -42.60 -42.32 -32.22
C PRO A 12 -41.13 -41.98 -31.96
N ARG A 13 -40.35 -41.79 -33.03
CA ARG A 13 -38.99 -41.23 -32.97
C ARG A 13 -39.06 -39.69 -33.04
N SER A 14 -39.37 -39.01 -31.95
CA SER A 14 -39.23 -37.54 -31.92
C SER A 14 -38.90 -36.87 -30.57
N ALA A 15 -38.83 -37.60 -29.45
CA ALA A 15 -38.61 -36.97 -28.15
C ALA A 15 -37.17 -36.48 -27.88
N HIS A 16 -36.15 -37.09 -28.50
CA HIS A 16 -34.74 -36.78 -28.18
C HIS A 16 -34.26 -35.41 -28.70
N ARG A 17 -34.88 -34.87 -29.76
CA ARG A 17 -34.47 -33.59 -30.35
C ARG A 17 -34.84 -32.40 -29.46
N GLY A 18 -35.98 -32.47 -28.75
CA GLY A 18 -36.39 -31.43 -27.80
C GLY A 18 -35.47 -31.39 -26.58
N VAL A 19 -35.11 -32.56 -26.04
CA VAL A 19 -34.21 -32.67 -24.88
C VAL A 19 -32.81 -32.15 -25.21
N ALA A 20 -32.28 -32.48 -26.40
CA ALA A 20 -30.99 -31.98 -26.84
C ALA A 20 -30.95 -30.45 -26.93
N LEU A 21 -32.02 -29.83 -27.45
CA LEU A 21 -32.11 -28.38 -27.58
C LEU A 21 -32.24 -27.68 -26.23
N VAL A 22 -32.99 -28.26 -25.28
CA VAL A 22 -33.09 -27.76 -23.91
C VAL A 22 -31.73 -27.82 -23.20
N LEU A 23 -30.98 -28.93 -23.35
CA LEU A 23 -29.64 -29.05 -22.75
C LEU A 23 -28.65 -28.01 -23.29
N VAL A 24 -28.70 -27.71 -24.60
CA VAL A 24 -27.88 -26.66 -25.20
C VAL A 24 -28.25 -25.28 -24.66
N LEU A 25 -29.55 -24.99 -24.51
CA LEU A 25 -30.01 -23.73 -23.93
C LEU A 25 -29.58 -23.58 -22.47
N VAL A 26 -29.65 -24.66 -21.68
CA VAL A 26 -29.17 -24.67 -20.29
C VAL A 26 -27.66 -24.47 -20.24
N ALA A 27 -26.89 -25.15 -21.09
CA ALA A 27 -25.44 -24.98 -21.17
C ALA A 27 -25.05 -23.55 -21.56
N LEU A 28 -25.75 -22.95 -22.53
CA LEU A 28 -25.57 -21.55 -22.91
C LEU A 28 -25.92 -20.60 -21.76
N ALA A 29 -27.03 -20.85 -21.06
CA ALA A 29 -27.43 -20.03 -19.92
C ALA A 29 -26.39 -20.08 -18.80
N ILE A 30 -25.87 -21.26 -18.46
CA ILE A 30 -24.80 -21.41 -17.47
C ILE A 30 -23.52 -20.70 -17.94
N GLY A 31 -23.13 -20.87 -19.20
CA GLY A 31 -21.96 -20.19 -19.76
C GLY A 31 -22.05 -18.66 -19.71
N LEU A 32 -23.23 -18.11 -20.03
CA LEU A 32 -23.50 -16.69 -19.93
C LEU A 32 -23.47 -16.20 -18.48
N LEU A 33 -24.04 -16.98 -17.55
CA LEU A 33 -24.09 -16.61 -16.13
C LEU A 33 -22.70 -16.62 -15.50
N LEU A 34 -21.86 -17.61 -15.81
CA LEU A 34 -20.45 -17.66 -15.40
C LEU A 34 -19.61 -16.52 -16.00
N THR A 35 -19.89 -16.14 -17.25
CA THR A 35 -19.20 -15.03 -17.90
C THR A 35 -19.59 -13.70 -17.26
N ALA A 36 -20.88 -13.52 -16.96
CA ALA A 36 -21.39 -12.32 -16.28
C ALA A 36 -20.80 -12.17 -14.88
N THR A 37 -20.80 -13.24 -14.07
CA THR A 37 -20.21 -13.21 -12.72
C THR A 37 -18.70 -12.98 -12.76
N TRP A 38 -17.99 -13.53 -13.75
CA TRP A 38 -16.56 -13.25 -13.94
C TRP A 38 -16.31 -11.77 -14.31
N LEU A 39 -17.13 -11.19 -15.19
CA LEU A 39 -17.01 -9.78 -15.57
C LEU A 39 -17.27 -8.87 -14.37
N ASP A 40 -18.25 -9.23 -13.54
CA ASP A 40 -18.64 -8.49 -12.34
C ASP A 40 -17.53 -8.52 -11.29
N GLY A 41 -17.00 -9.71 -10.99
CA GLY A 41 -15.84 -9.83 -10.08
C GLY A 41 -14.60 -9.08 -10.58
N ARG A 42 -14.44 -8.93 -11.90
CA ARG A 42 -13.32 -8.16 -12.45
C ARG A 42 -13.48 -6.66 -12.24
N ARG A 43 -14.71 -6.14 -12.30
CA ARG A 43 -15.01 -4.72 -12.01
C ARG A 43 -14.68 -4.36 -10.57
N GLU A 44 -14.86 -5.29 -9.64
CA GLU A 44 -14.49 -5.09 -8.23
C GLU A 44 -12.98 -5.25 -8.00
N SER A 45 -12.31 -6.16 -8.72
CA SER A 45 -10.89 -6.46 -8.50
C SER A 45 -9.92 -5.35 -8.97
N VAL A 46 -10.28 -4.60 -10.01
CA VAL A 46 -9.38 -3.58 -10.60
C VAL A 46 -9.15 -2.39 -9.66
N PRO A 47 -10.19 -1.74 -9.09
CA PRO A 47 -9.98 -0.65 -8.14
C PRO A 47 -9.22 -1.06 -6.87
N VAL A 48 -9.38 -2.31 -6.45
CA VAL A 48 -8.65 -2.85 -5.29
C VAL A 48 -7.16 -2.99 -5.63
N ALA A 49 -6.84 -3.54 -6.79
CA ALA A 49 -5.45 -3.69 -7.24
C ALA A 49 -4.76 -2.31 -7.40
N GLU A 50 -5.47 -1.32 -7.95
CA GLU A 50 -4.99 0.05 -8.08
C GLU A 50 -4.67 0.65 -6.71
N ARG A 51 -5.60 0.58 -5.74
CA ARG A 51 -5.37 1.10 -4.38
C ARG A 51 -4.21 0.41 -3.65
N VAL A 52 -4.03 -0.90 -3.85
CA VAL A 52 -2.89 -1.63 -3.29
C VAL A 52 -1.58 -1.16 -3.92
N SER A 53 -1.59 -0.91 -5.24
CA SER A 53 -0.43 -0.35 -5.94
C SER A 53 -0.11 1.05 -5.41
N ASP A 54 -1.10 1.93 -5.33
CA ASP A 54 -0.94 3.31 -4.85
C ASP A 54 -0.41 3.34 -3.41
N ALA A 55 -0.93 2.47 -2.54
CA ALA A 55 -0.43 2.34 -1.17
C ALA A 55 1.03 1.85 -1.12
N THR A 56 1.41 0.96 -2.02
CA THR A 56 2.80 0.50 -2.15
C THR A 56 3.70 1.61 -2.65
N SER A 57 3.26 2.36 -3.66
CA SER A 57 3.96 3.54 -4.19
C SER A 57 4.14 4.60 -3.10
N ALA A 58 3.11 4.90 -2.32
CA ALA A 58 3.20 5.85 -1.21
C ALA A 58 4.24 5.40 -0.16
N ARG A 59 4.27 4.11 0.20
CA ARG A 59 5.28 3.58 1.14
C ARG A 59 6.69 3.69 0.58
N HIS A 60 6.87 3.37 -0.70
CA HIS A 60 8.18 3.46 -1.34
C HIS A 60 8.65 4.91 -1.41
N ALA A 61 7.78 5.83 -1.83
CA ALA A 61 8.07 7.26 -1.85
C ALA A 61 8.43 7.78 -0.45
N ALA A 62 7.71 7.36 0.59
CA ALA A 62 8.03 7.77 1.97
C ALA A 62 9.41 7.27 2.41
N ALA A 63 9.78 6.04 2.05
CA ALA A 63 11.11 5.48 2.34
C ALA A 63 12.21 6.21 1.56
N SER A 64 12.03 6.43 0.26
CA SER A 64 13.00 7.20 -0.55
C SER A 64 13.13 8.64 -0.08
N GLY A 65 12.04 9.26 0.39
CA GLY A 65 12.08 10.58 1.01
C GLY A 65 12.91 10.57 2.30
N LEU A 66 12.78 9.53 3.13
CA LEU A 66 13.60 9.39 4.34
C LEU A 66 15.09 9.28 3.98
N ASP A 67 15.43 8.45 3.00
CA ASP A 67 16.82 8.31 2.53
C ASP A 67 17.37 9.64 1.98
N LEU A 68 16.55 10.40 1.25
CA LEU A 68 16.91 11.73 0.76
C LEU A 68 17.15 12.72 1.90
N ALA A 69 16.28 12.74 2.91
CA ALA A 69 16.44 13.63 4.07
C ALA A 69 17.72 13.30 4.86
N ILE A 70 18.00 12.01 5.06
CA ILE A 70 19.23 11.52 5.68
C ILE A 70 20.45 11.97 4.85
N ALA A 71 20.45 11.72 3.54
CA ALA A 71 21.56 12.10 2.67
C ALA A 71 21.76 13.63 2.60
N THR A 72 20.68 14.40 2.71
CA THR A 72 20.75 15.86 2.75
C THR A 72 21.43 16.33 4.02
N LEU A 73 21.06 15.80 5.19
CA LEU A 73 21.67 16.16 6.46
C LEU A 73 23.13 15.72 6.55
N ASP A 74 23.47 14.55 6.03
CA ASP A 74 24.83 14.02 6.00
C ASP A 74 25.76 14.84 5.08
N ALA A 75 25.20 15.52 4.08
CA ALA A 75 25.95 16.39 3.18
C ALA A 75 26.19 17.81 3.74
N GLU A 76 25.53 18.21 4.83
CA GLU A 76 25.71 19.53 5.43
C GLU A 76 26.79 19.50 6.51
N ASP A 77 27.75 20.43 6.42
CA ASP A 77 28.77 20.60 7.45
C ASP A 77 28.15 21.05 8.80
N ASP A 78 27.09 21.86 8.74
CA ASP A 78 26.30 22.29 9.90
C ASP A 78 24.82 21.96 9.67
N TRP A 79 24.48 20.71 10.00
CA TRP A 79 23.12 20.18 9.85
C TRP A 79 22.09 20.96 10.68
N ARG A 80 22.46 21.51 11.85
CA ARG A 80 21.55 22.27 12.72
C ARG A 80 21.15 23.58 12.06
N ALA A 81 22.11 24.32 11.53
CA ALA A 81 21.84 25.53 10.77
C ALA A 81 20.96 25.27 9.54
N ALA A 82 21.15 24.12 8.87
CA ALA A 82 20.31 23.73 7.74
C ALA A 82 18.85 23.47 8.15
N VAL A 83 18.63 22.86 9.33
CA VAL A 83 17.29 22.66 9.89
C VAL A 83 16.65 23.97 10.31
N GLU A 84 17.37 24.84 11.02
CA GLU A 84 16.86 26.17 11.41
C GLU A 84 16.51 27.05 10.20
N ALA A 85 17.25 26.89 9.09
CA ALA A 85 16.95 27.56 7.83
C ALA A 85 15.71 26.99 7.11
N GLY A 86 15.08 25.94 7.64
CA GLY A 86 13.91 25.29 7.04
C GLY A 86 14.23 24.58 5.74
N ARG A 87 15.46 24.10 5.54
CA ARG A 87 15.89 23.47 4.27
C ARG A 87 15.15 22.15 4.00
N LEU A 88 14.63 21.52 5.06
CA LEU A 88 13.75 20.34 5.00
C LEU A 88 12.28 20.69 5.32
N ASP A 89 11.95 21.96 5.51
CA ASP A 89 10.58 22.38 5.79
C ASP A 89 9.78 22.50 4.49
N GLY A 90 8.60 21.90 4.49
CA GLY A 90 7.63 22.01 3.41
C GLY A 90 7.37 20.71 2.67
N SER A 91 6.49 20.81 1.67
CA SER A 91 6.15 19.69 0.80
C SER A 91 6.88 19.79 -0.53
N PHE A 92 7.43 18.69 -1.00
CA PHE A 92 8.09 18.58 -2.31
C PHE A 92 7.39 17.54 -3.18
N GLU A 93 7.30 17.81 -4.47
CA GLU A 93 6.79 16.84 -5.44
C GLU A 93 7.94 15.95 -5.91
N PHE A 94 7.70 14.64 -5.87
CA PHE A 94 8.63 13.62 -6.37
C PHE A 94 7.82 12.57 -7.12
N GLU A 95 7.99 12.54 -8.44
CA GLU A 95 7.16 11.73 -9.35
C GLU A 95 5.66 12.04 -9.13
N ASP A 96 4.86 11.02 -8.80
CA ASP A 96 3.42 11.14 -8.51
C ASP A 96 3.12 11.29 -7.01
N ALA A 97 4.15 11.54 -6.19
CA ALA A 97 4.03 11.67 -4.75
C ALA A 97 4.29 13.11 -4.28
N THR A 98 3.47 13.57 -3.33
CA THR A 98 3.80 14.74 -2.51
C THR A 98 4.45 14.25 -1.23
N LEU A 99 5.70 14.62 -1.02
CA LEU A 99 6.47 14.27 0.15
C LEU A 99 6.57 15.47 1.09
N GLY A 100 6.71 15.22 2.39
CA GLY A 100 6.96 16.23 3.40
C GLY A 100 7.74 15.66 4.56
N PHE A 101 8.55 16.50 5.20
CA PHE A 101 9.42 16.08 6.29
C PHE A 101 9.04 16.72 7.60
N THR A 102 9.37 16.05 8.68
CA THR A 102 9.31 16.60 10.03
C THR A 102 10.49 16.05 10.82
N LEU A 103 11.23 16.94 11.47
CA LEU A 103 12.36 16.60 12.30
C LEU A 103 12.04 16.97 13.75
N SER A 104 12.49 16.13 14.68
CA SER A 104 12.38 16.38 16.12
C SER A 104 13.57 15.78 16.85
N ASN A 105 13.86 16.26 18.06
CA ASN A 105 14.80 15.62 18.96
C ASN A 105 14.26 14.21 19.31
N ALA A 106 15.10 13.17 19.17
CA ALA A 106 14.70 11.78 19.37
C ALA A 106 14.60 11.37 20.84
N ASP A 107 15.12 12.17 21.75
CA ASP A 107 15.18 11.84 23.18
C ASP A 107 13.96 12.38 23.94
N ASP A 108 13.46 13.56 23.56
CA ASP A 108 12.31 14.20 24.18
C ASP A 108 11.14 14.51 23.22
N GLY A 109 11.33 14.32 21.91
CA GLY A 109 10.34 14.65 20.89
C GLY A 109 10.17 16.16 20.64
N GLY A 110 11.02 16.99 21.23
CA GLY A 110 10.99 18.44 21.16
C GLY A 110 11.60 19.01 19.87
N SER A 111 11.71 20.33 19.83
CA SER A 111 12.49 21.03 18.80
C SER A 111 13.97 20.68 18.94
N ILE A 112 14.69 20.70 17.82
CA ILE A 112 16.13 20.54 17.81
C ILE A 112 16.78 21.75 18.47
N ASP A 113 17.73 21.50 19.36
CA ASP A 113 18.54 22.49 20.07
C ASP A 113 20.05 22.13 20.02
N SER A 114 20.87 22.89 20.74
CA SER A 114 22.33 22.67 20.80
C SER A 114 22.72 21.30 21.36
N ASP A 115 21.92 20.79 22.28
CA ASP A 115 22.20 19.57 23.04
C ASP A 115 21.66 18.32 22.34
N THR A 116 20.87 18.50 21.27
CA THR A 116 20.29 17.43 20.47
C THR A 116 21.38 16.66 19.72
N LEU A 117 21.69 15.43 20.15
CA LEU A 117 22.64 14.53 19.48
C LEU A 117 21.96 13.49 18.60
N ARG A 118 20.68 13.22 18.87
CA ARG A 118 19.88 12.26 18.10
C ARG A 118 18.62 12.91 17.59
N ILE A 119 18.35 12.76 16.30
CA ILE A 119 17.15 13.29 15.66
C ILE A 119 16.28 12.17 15.12
N THR A 120 14.98 12.38 15.20
CA THR A 120 13.97 11.59 14.50
C THR A 120 13.60 12.33 13.23
N ILE A 121 13.71 11.63 12.10
CA ILE A 121 13.32 12.15 10.79
C ILE A 121 12.08 11.38 10.36
N ARG A 122 10.99 12.10 10.11
CA ARG A 122 9.74 11.53 9.62
C ARG A 122 9.46 12.03 8.22
N SER A 123 9.44 11.11 7.27
CA SER A 123 9.05 11.34 5.88
C SER A 123 7.62 10.89 5.66
N ARG A 124 6.76 11.79 5.19
CA ARG A 124 5.37 11.50 4.83
C ARG A 124 5.19 11.67 3.33
N ALA A 125 4.69 10.64 2.67
CA ALA A 125 4.32 10.68 1.25
C ALA A 125 2.80 10.61 1.08
N VAL A 126 2.27 11.28 0.05
CA VAL A 126 0.88 11.16 -0.39
C VAL A 126 0.86 10.85 -1.89
N VAL A 127 0.26 9.72 -2.26
CA VAL A 127 0.05 9.29 -3.66
C VAL A 127 -1.43 9.01 -3.85
N ALA A 128 -2.07 9.66 -4.83
CA ALA A 128 -3.51 9.49 -5.11
C ALA A 128 -4.43 9.60 -3.86
N GLY A 129 -4.05 10.44 -2.89
CA GLY A 129 -4.77 10.62 -1.63
C GLY A 129 -4.47 9.58 -0.54
N ILE A 130 -3.66 8.55 -0.83
CA ILE A 130 -3.16 7.59 0.16
C ILE A 130 -1.88 8.14 0.78
N ALA A 131 -1.87 8.28 2.10
CA ALA A 131 -0.70 8.73 2.85
C ALA A 131 0.06 7.55 3.45
N ALA A 132 1.39 7.58 3.33
CA ALA A 132 2.31 6.70 4.03
C ALA A 132 3.33 7.52 4.82
N THR A 133 3.91 6.93 5.85
CA THR A 133 4.91 7.59 6.69
C THR A 133 6.03 6.61 7.00
N CYS A 134 7.26 7.06 6.83
CA CYS A 134 8.47 6.34 7.20
C CYS A 134 9.24 7.19 8.20
N GLU A 135 9.84 6.54 9.20
CA GLU A 135 10.55 7.20 10.28
C GLU A 135 11.93 6.55 10.44
N GLY A 136 12.94 7.38 10.65
CA GLY A 136 14.31 6.95 10.89
C GLY A 136 14.98 7.85 11.92
N PHE A 137 16.17 7.44 12.34
CA PHE A 137 16.98 8.15 13.32
C PHE A 137 18.37 8.43 12.75
N MET A 138 18.93 9.56 13.15
CA MET A 138 20.32 9.92 12.89
C MET A 138 20.96 10.39 14.18
N GLU A 139 22.19 9.97 14.41
CA GLU A 139 23.02 10.33 15.57
C GLU A 139 24.22 11.14 15.09
N PHE A 140 24.52 12.22 15.80
CA PHE A 140 25.61 13.14 15.50
C PHE A 140 26.62 13.19 16.65
N GLU A 141 27.87 13.48 16.31
CA GLU A 141 28.93 13.70 17.29
C GLU A 141 28.71 15.05 18.02
N PRO A 142 28.95 15.13 19.33
CA PRO A 142 28.92 16.39 20.05
C PRO A 142 29.96 17.39 19.53
N GLU A 143 29.56 18.66 19.43
CA GLU A 143 30.41 19.74 18.93
C GLU A 143 31.59 20.06 19.88
N ALA A 144 31.38 19.84 21.18
CA ALA A 144 32.45 19.88 22.17
C ALA A 144 32.85 18.45 22.56
N PRO A 145 34.16 18.11 22.56
CA PRO A 145 34.58 16.80 23.01
C PRO A 145 34.16 16.63 24.47
N ILE A 146 33.27 15.68 24.71
CA ILE A 146 33.04 15.18 26.05
C ILE A 146 34.33 14.44 26.40
N VAL A 147 35.18 15.07 27.22
CA VAL A 147 36.39 14.43 27.72
C VAL A 147 35.95 13.30 28.64
N ASP A 148 35.79 12.12 28.05
CA ASP A 148 35.60 10.88 28.78
C ASP A 148 36.94 10.49 29.41
N LEU A 149 37.11 10.88 30.68
CA LEU A 149 38.25 10.45 31.50
C LEU A 149 38.17 8.96 31.90
N GLY A 150 37.19 8.21 31.39
CA GLY A 150 36.95 6.79 31.66
C GLY A 150 37.26 5.88 30.49
N TYR A 151 38.48 5.93 29.94
CA TYR A 151 38.98 4.89 29.05
C TYR A 151 38.91 3.52 29.73
N GLY A 152 37.96 2.70 29.30
CA GLY A 152 38.01 1.25 29.49
C GLY A 152 36.67 0.59 29.72
N GLU A 153 35.84 0.46 28.69
CA GLU A 153 34.99 -0.74 28.51
C GLU A 153 34.35 -0.69 27.11
N THR A 154 34.57 -1.75 26.32
CA THR A 154 34.05 -1.87 24.95
C THR A 154 32.53 -1.97 24.98
N ALA A 155 31.83 -0.97 24.44
CA ALA A 155 30.40 -1.08 24.13
C ALA A 155 30.22 -1.23 22.62
N ILE A 156 29.84 -2.43 22.18
CA ILE A 156 29.21 -2.62 20.88
C ILE A 156 27.70 -2.53 21.13
N ILE A 157 27.10 -1.44 20.69
CA ILE A 157 25.65 -1.28 20.69
C ILE A 157 25.22 -1.34 19.22
N VAL A 158 24.54 -2.42 18.86
CA VAL A 158 23.79 -2.49 17.61
C VAL A 158 22.34 -2.66 18.02
N ASP A 159 21.58 -1.58 17.89
CA ASP A 159 20.13 -1.66 17.88
C ASP A 159 19.63 -1.31 16.48
N ARG A 160 18.77 -2.17 15.94
CA ARG A 160 18.01 -1.90 14.71
C ARG A 160 16.57 -2.22 15.03
N GLU A 161 15.89 -1.29 15.69
CA GLU A 161 14.44 -1.33 15.84
C GLU A 161 13.79 -0.79 14.56
N ILE A 162 13.30 -1.68 13.71
CA ILE A 162 12.41 -1.30 12.61
C ILE A 162 10.98 -1.39 13.14
N ARG A 163 10.41 -0.25 13.56
CA ARG A 163 9.03 -0.17 14.03
C ARG A 163 8.10 0.19 12.86
N ILE A 164 7.49 -0.82 12.26
CA ILE A 164 6.47 -0.63 11.21
C ILE A 164 5.13 -0.36 11.89
N LEU A 165 4.74 0.91 11.99
CA LEU A 165 3.42 1.34 12.46
C LEU A 165 2.41 1.25 11.30
N ASP A 166 1.89 0.05 11.02
CA ASP A 166 0.82 -0.11 10.03
C ASP A 166 -0.54 0.19 10.68
N ARG A 167 -1.09 1.38 10.39
CA ARG A 167 -2.52 1.65 10.61
C ARG A 167 -3.27 1.33 9.33
N ALA A 168 -3.52 0.05 9.09
CA ALA A 168 -4.51 -0.37 8.11
C ALA A 168 -5.92 -0.04 8.65
N ALA A 169 -6.41 1.16 8.34
CA ALA A 169 -7.82 1.47 8.55
C ALA A 169 -8.62 0.79 7.43
N VAL A 170 -9.32 -0.30 7.77
CA VAL A 170 -10.42 -0.80 6.93
C VAL A 170 -11.53 0.23 7.03
N LEU A 171 -11.58 1.15 6.08
CA LEU A 171 -12.70 2.08 5.97
C LEU A 171 -13.96 1.27 5.63
N PRO A 172 -15.07 1.43 6.38
CA PRO A 172 -16.33 0.83 5.98
C PRO A 172 -16.74 1.41 4.63
N TRP A 173 -17.08 0.51 3.70
CA TRP A 173 -17.64 0.87 2.41
C TRP A 173 -18.87 1.75 2.61
N ARG A 174 -18.82 3.00 2.15
CA ARG A 174 -19.99 3.87 2.03
C ARG A 174 -20.54 3.70 0.63
N ASP A 175 -21.70 3.08 0.51
CA ASP A 175 -22.49 3.19 -0.71
C ASP A 175 -22.89 4.66 -0.89
N GLU A 176 -22.73 5.16 -2.12
CA GLU A 176 -23.17 6.51 -2.51
C GLU A 176 -24.71 6.61 -2.67
N ASP A 177 -25.47 5.66 -2.14
CA ASP A 177 -26.93 5.72 -2.11
C ASP A 177 -27.40 6.23 -0.75
N GLY A 178 -27.44 7.56 -0.65
CA GLY A 178 -28.12 8.26 0.42
C GLY A 178 -29.63 7.96 0.42
N SER A 179 -30.06 6.97 1.19
CA SER A 179 -31.44 6.89 1.68
C SER A 179 -31.51 6.23 3.06
N VAL A 180 -31.57 7.10 4.07
CA VAL A 180 -32.06 6.97 5.47
C VAL A 180 -31.81 5.65 6.20
#